data_AF-A0A2M8B2V1-F1
#
_entry.id   AF-A0A2M8B2V1-F1
#
_cell.length_a   1.000
_cell.length_b   1.000
_cell.length_c   1.000
_cell.angle_alpha   90.00
_cell.angle_beta   90.00
_cell.angle_gamma   90.00
#
_symmetry.space_group_name_H-M   'P 1'
#
loop_
_entity.id
_entity.type
_entity.pdbx_description
1 polymer ?
#
loop_
_entity_poly.entity_id
_entity_poly.type
_entity_poly.pdbx_seq_one_letter_code
_entity_poly.pdbx_strand_id
1 'polypeptide(L)'
;TLIETATGPRPVQGLAVGDLVWTLDAGWQPIRWIGSRKVTLTDQRRDPRLCPVVFEPGALGPGLPTRRMAVSPQHRILLGDWRSELCFGQSEGLVAAHALINRRSVHVDRPQAAVTYVHFLLDGHQIVRADGALSESFFPTALSLGGVDRAARAELFTLFPDLAALRHAFPQTARPVLRGREARLVA
;
A
#
# COMPACT_ATOMS: atom_id res chain seq x y z
N THR A 1 4.75 -2.51 -10.42
CA THR A 1 3.35 -2.63 -10.03
C THR A 1 2.46 -2.04 -11.09
N LEU A 2 1.48 -2.80 -11.60
CA LEU A 2 0.43 -2.27 -12.50
C LEU A 2 -0.83 -1.96 -11.71
N ILE A 3 -1.48 -0.84 -12.01
CA ILE A 3 -2.74 -0.40 -11.44
C ILE A 3 -3.85 -0.58 -12.47
N GLU A 4 -5.00 -1.08 -12.04
CA GLU A 4 -6.20 -1.20 -12.89
C GLU A 4 -6.75 0.19 -13.23
N THR A 5 -6.78 0.53 -14.53
CA THR A 5 -7.31 1.80 -15.02
C THR A 5 -8.41 1.58 -16.05
N ALA A 6 -9.20 2.61 -16.35
CA ALA A 6 -10.31 2.49 -17.30
C ALA A 6 -9.90 2.04 -18.71
N THR A 7 -8.61 2.21 -19.06
CA THR A 7 -8.01 1.77 -20.32
C THR A 7 -7.18 0.49 -20.17
N GLY A 8 -7.38 -0.27 -19.09
CA GLY A 8 -6.64 -1.47 -18.73
C GLY A 8 -5.47 -1.25 -17.75
N PRO A 9 -4.75 -2.30 -17.36
CA PRO A 9 -3.67 -2.19 -16.38
C PRO A 9 -2.49 -1.32 -16.89
N ARG A 10 -2.11 -0.30 -16.11
CA ARG A 10 -0.99 0.61 -16.42
C ARG A 10 0.09 0.59 -15.35
N PRO A 11 1.38 0.74 -15.70
CA PRO A 11 2.44 0.87 -14.71
C PRO A 11 2.20 2.08 -13.80
N VAL A 12 2.39 1.92 -12.50
CA VAL A 12 2.12 2.99 -11.51
C VAL A 12 2.94 4.26 -11.80
N GLN A 13 4.17 4.12 -12.31
CA GLN A 13 5.02 5.25 -12.69
C GLN A 13 4.56 6.02 -13.93
N GLY A 14 3.61 5.47 -14.69
CA GLY A 14 3.03 6.08 -15.89
C GLY A 14 1.65 6.68 -15.65
N LEU A 15 1.15 6.71 -14.41
CA LEU A 15 -0.13 7.33 -14.06
C LEU A 15 0.01 8.85 -13.94
N ALA A 16 -1.08 9.56 -14.22
CA ALA A 16 -1.19 11.00 -14.13
C ALA A 16 -2.47 11.42 -13.38
N VAL A 17 -2.48 12.67 -12.89
CA VAL A 17 -3.70 13.29 -12.35
C VAL A 17 -4.78 13.30 -13.44
N GLY A 18 -6.00 12.89 -13.07
CA GLY A 18 -7.13 12.73 -13.97
C GLY A 18 -7.28 11.32 -14.56
N ASP A 19 -6.25 10.46 -14.51
CA ASP A 19 -6.41 9.04 -14.89
C ASP A 19 -7.47 8.38 -14.01
N LEU A 20 -8.35 7.58 -14.63
CA LEU A 20 -9.41 6.85 -13.93
C LEU A 20 -8.91 5.49 -13.47
N VAL A 21 -8.85 5.29 -12.16
CA VAL A 21 -8.46 4.01 -11.53
C VAL A 21 -9.69 3.27 -11.01
N TRP A 22 -9.64 1.93 -11.08
CA TRP A 22 -10.71 1.11 -10.52
C TRP A 22 -10.66 1.15 -9.00
N THR A 23 -11.81 1.34 -8.37
CA THR A 23 -12.00 1.25 -6.92
C THR A 23 -13.08 0.23 -6.59
N LEU A 24 -12.93 -0.43 -5.44
CA LEU A 24 -13.85 -1.49 -5.02
C LEU A 24 -15.28 -0.98 -4.81
N ASP A 25 -15.43 0.16 -4.13
CA ASP A 25 -16.74 0.64 -3.66
C ASP A 25 -17.34 1.76 -4.54
N ALA A 26 -16.50 2.50 -5.28
CA ALA A 26 -16.91 3.73 -5.98
C ALA A 26 -16.67 3.66 -7.50
N GLY A 27 -16.38 2.48 -8.06
CA GLY A 27 -16.14 2.30 -9.48
C GLY A 27 -14.89 3.07 -9.96
N TRP A 28 -14.97 3.70 -11.14
CA TRP A 28 -13.85 4.45 -11.71
C TRP A 28 -13.70 5.83 -11.06
N GLN A 29 -12.56 6.09 -10.43
CA GLN A 29 -12.30 7.34 -9.71
C GLN A 29 -11.06 8.04 -10.28
N PRO A 30 -11.09 9.38 -10.45
CA PRO A 30 -9.96 10.12 -10.99
C PRO A 30 -8.85 10.31 -9.94
N ILE A 31 -7.61 10.16 -10.37
CA ILE A 31 -6.45 10.55 -9.55
C ILE A 31 -6.47 12.06 -9.32
N ARG A 32 -6.45 12.47 -8.05
CA ARG A 32 -6.41 13.88 -7.63
C ARG A 32 -5.01 14.38 -7.35
N TRP A 33 -4.14 13.48 -6.93
CA TRP A 33 -2.73 13.77 -6.68
C TRP A 33 -1.90 12.53 -6.91
N ILE A 34 -0.68 12.72 -7.38
CA ILE A 34 0.33 11.67 -7.48
C ILE A 34 1.66 12.23 -6.99
N GLY A 35 2.32 11.47 -6.13
CA GLY A 35 3.67 11.76 -5.67
C GLY A 35 4.54 10.55 -5.88
N SER A 36 5.80 10.80 -6.22
CA SER A 36 6.79 9.72 -6.28
C SER A 36 8.04 10.12 -5.53
N ARG A 37 8.73 9.11 -5.00
CA ARG A 37 10.03 9.29 -4.39
C ARG A 37 10.95 8.15 -4.74
N LYS A 38 12.13 8.52 -5.22
CA LYS A 38 13.24 7.60 -5.44
C LYS A 38 13.99 7.38 -4.13
N VAL A 39 14.16 6.11 -3.76
CA VAL A 39 14.98 5.64 -2.65
C VAL A 39 16.22 5.00 -3.26
N THR A 40 17.37 5.60 -3.00
CA THR A 40 18.66 5.14 -3.54
C THR A 40 19.16 3.91 -2.81
N LEU A 41 20.21 3.27 -3.34
CA LEU A 41 20.90 2.20 -2.63
C LEU A 41 21.50 2.67 -1.30
N THR A 42 22.03 3.89 -1.28
CA THR A 42 22.61 4.47 -0.07
C THR A 42 21.53 4.68 0.99
N ASP A 43 20.34 5.14 0.61
CA ASP A 43 19.20 5.30 1.53
C ASP A 43 18.79 3.95 2.12
N GLN A 44 18.67 2.91 1.30
CA GLN A 44 18.33 1.55 1.74
C GLN A 44 19.38 0.94 2.68
N ARG A 45 20.67 1.21 2.43
CA ARG A 45 21.76 0.76 3.30
C ARG A 45 21.74 1.49 4.64
N ARG A 46 21.43 2.79 4.63
CA ARG A 46 21.34 3.61 5.84
C ARG A 46 20.11 3.28 6.68
N ASP A 47 18.98 3.03 6.02
CA ASP A 47 17.73 2.63 6.67
C ASP A 47 17.10 1.44 5.93
N PRO A 48 17.37 0.20 6.39
CA PRO A 48 16.79 -1.02 5.80
C PRO A 48 15.26 -1.09 5.86
N ARG A 49 14.60 -0.20 6.62
CA ARG A 49 13.12 -0.09 6.63
C ARG A 49 12.58 0.59 5.38
N LEU A 50 13.44 1.16 4.53
CA LEU A 50 13.06 1.69 3.23
C LEU A 50 13.17 0.64 2.11
N CYS A 51 13.54 -0.60 2.45
CA CYS A 51 13.55 -1.70 1.49
C CYS A 51 12.11 -2.19 1.22
N PRO A 52 11.76 -2.49 -0.04
CA PRO A 52 10.40 -2.90 -0.38
C PRO A 52 10.04 -4.27 0.20
N VAL A 53 8.75 -4.45 0.48
CA VAL A 53 8.16 -5.77 0.68
C VAL A 53 7.65 -6.28 -0.65
N VAL A 54 8.02 -7.51 -0.97
CA VAL A 54 7.64 -8.20 -2.19
C VAL A 54 6.64 -9.29 -1.88
N PHE A 55 5.61 -9.35 -2.71
CA PHE A 55 4.62 -10.40 -2.77
C PHE A 55 4.85 -11.17 -4.07
N GLU A 56 5.23 -12.43 -3.96
CA GLU A 56 5.34 -13.33 -5.10
C GLU A 56 3.94 -13.71 -5.63
N PRO A 57 3.82 -14.17 -6.88
CA PRO A 57 2.53 -14.59 -7.43
C PRO A 57 1.82 -15.61 -6.53
N GLY A 58 0.54 -15.40 -6.24
CA GLY A 58 -0.24 -16.28 -5.35
C GLY A 58 0.01 -16.12 -3.85
N ALA A 59 0.85 -15.17 -3.42
CA ALA A 59 1.17 -14.96 -2.01
C ALA A 59 -0.02 -14.59 -1.10
N LEU A 60 -1.09 -14.03 -1.66
CA LEU A 60 -2.29 -13.54 -0.98
C LEU A 60 -3.51 -14.47 -1.15
N GLY A 61 -3.31 -15.69 -1.64
CA GLY A 61 -4.39 -16.63 -1.93
C GLY A 61 -4.61 -16.82 -3.44
N PRO A 62 -5.78 -17.32 -3.88
CA PRO A 62 -5.99 -17.96 -5.17
C PRO A 62 -5.51 -17.13 -6.38
N GLY A 63 -4.25 -17.35 -6.78
CA GLY A 63 -3.60 -16.67 -7.89
C GLY A 63 -3.29 -15.18 -7.69
N LEU A 64 -3.34 -14.66 -6.45
CA LEU A 64 -3.12 -13.24 -6.15
C LEU A 64 -1.85 -13.00 -5.29
N PRO A 65 -1.07 -11.94 -5.55
CA PRO A 65 -1.12 -11.11 -6.75
C PRO A 65 -0.85 -11.96 -8.00
N THR A 66 -1.31 -11.50 -9.17
CA THR A 66 -1.15 -12.25 -10.44
C THR A 66 0.27 -12.24 -10.97
N ARG A 67 1.09 -11.33 -10.44
CA ARG A 67 2.51 -11.21 -10.72
C ARG A 67 3.26 -10.72 -9.48
N ARG A 68 4.59 -10.73 -9.54
CA ARG A 68 5.44 -10.18 -8.50
C ARG A 68 5.11 -8.70 -8.28
N MET A 69 4.67 -8.37 -7.07
CA MET A 69 4.27 -7.02 -6.66
C MET A 69 5.23 -6.52 -5.57
N ALA A 70 5.74 -5.30 -5.73
CA ALA A 70 6.62 -4.67 -4.74
C ALA A 70 5.95 -3.41 -4.20
N VAL A 71 5.91 -3.28 -2.89
CA VAL A 71 5.27 -2.16 -2.18
C VAL A 71 6.15 -1.68 -1.04
N SER A 72 5.85 -0.49 -0.51
CA SER A 72 6.51 0.02 0.68
C SER A 72 6.09 -0.80 1.92
N PRO A 73 6.95 -0.97 2.94
CA PRO A 73 6.63 -1.78 4.13
C PRO A 73 5.34 -1.40 4.87
N GLN A 74 4.93 -0.14 4.81
CA GLN A 74 3.72 0.35 5.47
C GLN A 74 2.51 0.43 4.54
N HIS A 75 2.67 0.16 3.24
CA HIS A 75 1.55 0.05 2.30
C HIS A 75 0.60 -1.05 2.76
N ARG A 76 -0.70 -0.76 2.80
CA ARG A 76 -1.68 -1.75 3.26
C ARG A 76 -2.32 -2.54 2.13
N ILE A 77 -2.38 -3.84 2.35
CA ILE A 77 -3.08 -4.81 1.51
C ILE A 77 -4.42 -5.12 2.18
N LEU A 78 -5.48 -5.21 1.37
CA LEU A 78 -6.78 -5.65 1.86
C LEU A 78 -6.79 -7.17 1.96
N LEU A 79 -7.05 -7.68 3.16
CA LEU A 79 -7.41 -9.08 3.36
C LEU A 79 -8.92 -9.18 3.56
N GLY A 80 -9.52 -10.22 3.00
CA GLY A 80 -10.97 -10.47 3.06
C GLY A 80 -11.28 -11.97 3.13
N ASP A 81 -10.37 -12.75 3.73
CA ASP A 81 -10.54 -14.18 3.92
C ASP A 81 -10.87 -14.52 5.38
N TRP A 82 -11.11 -15.81 5.64
CA TRP A 82 -11.46 -16.35 6.96
C TRP A 82 -10.50 -15.92 8.08
N ARG A 83 -9.25 -15.55 7.78
CA ARG A 83 -8.30 -15.07 8.79
C ARG A 83 -8.68 -13.70 9.32
N SER A 84 -9.28 -12.85 8.48
CA SER A 84 -9.75 -11.53 8.92
C SER A 84 -10.86 -11.69 9.97
N GLU A 85 -11.79 -12.60 9.72
CA GLU A 85 -12.91 -12.86 10.63
C GLU A 85 -12.45 -13.54 11.92
N LEU A 86 -11.60 -14.57 11.81
CA LEU A 86 -11.09 -15.32 12.96
C LEU A 86 -10.19 -14.49 13.88
N CYS A 87 -9.35 -13.63 13.30
CA CYS A 87 -8.34 -12.90 14.07
C CYS A 87 -8.81 -11.52 14.54
N PHE A 88 -9.81 -10.92 13.88
CA PHE A 88 -10.19 -9.52 14.12
C PHE A 88 -11.71 -9.31 14.23
N GLY A 89 -12.53 -10.34 14.03
CA GLY A 89 -13.98 -10.22 14.04
C GLY A 89 -14.51 -9.34 12.91
N GLN A 90 -13.75 -9.18 11.82
CA GLN A 90 -14.11 -8.37 10.64
C GLN A 90 -13.98 -9.23 9.39
N SER A 91 -14.94 -9.14 8.47
CA SER A 91 -14.87 -9.88 7.20
C SER A 91 -13.71 -9.44 6.31
N GLU A 92 -13.26 -8.20 6.45
CA GLU A 92 -12.14 -7.64 5.71
C GLU A 92 -11.40 -6.54 6.49
N GLY A 93 -10.12 -6.35 6.19
CA GLY A 93 -9.31 -5.31 6.81
C GLY A 93 -7.97 -5.05 6.14
N LEU A 94 -7.45 -3.85 6.38
CA LEU A 94 -6.19 -3.37 5.82
C LEU A 94 -5.02 -3.75 6.72
N VAL A 95 -4.06 -4.51 6.17
CA VAL A 95 -2.86 -4.96 6.88
C VAL A 95 -1.61 -4.41 6.20
N ALA A 96 -0.70 -3.82 7.00
CA ALA A 96 0.57 -3.33 6.47
C ALA A 96 1.43 -4.47 5.90
N ALA A 97 2.08 -4.23 4.76
CA ALA A 97 2.85 -5.24 4.04
C ALA A 97 3.92 -5.93 4.90
N HIS A 98 4.63 -5.18 5.76
CA HIS A 98 5.64 -5.76 6.65
C HIS A 98 5.07 -6.76 7.67
N ALA A 99 3.80 -6.63 8.04
CA ALA A 99 3.15 -7.54 8.97
C ALA A 99 2.76 -8.88 8.30
N LEU A 100 2.76 -8.93 6.96
CA LEU A 100 2.48 -10.12 6.16
C LEU A 100 3.74 -10.92 5.79
N ILE A 101 4.93 -10.49 6.23
CA ILE A 101 6.18 -11.17 5.89
C ILE A 101 6.21 -12.56 6.51
N ASN A 102 6.24 -13.59 5.66
CA ASN A 102 6.40 -15.00 6.02
C ASN A 102 7.74 -15.60 5.57
N ARG A 103 8.62 -14.78 4.97
CA ARG A 103 9.95 -15.17 4.45
C ARG A 103 9.94 -16.21 3.33
N ARG A 104 8.76 -16.50 2.77
CA ARG A 104 8.59 -17.42 1.62
C ARG A 104 7.97 -16.66 0.47
N SER A 105 6.64 -16.52 0.46
CA SER A 105 5.89 -15.85 -0.60
C SER A 105 5.78 -14.34 -0.39
N VAL A 106 5.99 -13.87 0.86
CA VAL A 106 6.07 -12.45 1.21
C VAL A 106 7.36 -12.19 1.96
N HIS A 107 8.24 -11.36 1.41
CA HIS A 107 9.57 -11.13 1.97
C HIS A 107 10.08 -9.71 1.67
N VAL A 108 11.04 -9.25 2.47
CA VAL A 108 11.76 -8.00 2.19
C VAL A 108 12.73 -8.24 1.04
N ASP A 109 12.64 -7.42 0.00
CA ASP A 109 13.61 -7.40 -1.09
C ASP A 109 14.70 -6.37 -0.81
N ARG A 110 15.95 -6.73 -1.10
CA ARG A 110 17.13 -5.86 -0.91
C ARG A 110 17.76 -5.62 -2.28
N PRO A 111 17.11 -4.81 -3.13
CA PRO A 111 17.55 -4.63 -4.49
C PRO A 111 18.94 -4.00 -4.52
N GLN A 112 19.75 -4.40 -5.50
CA GLN A 112 21.02 -3.76 -5.81
C GLN A 112 20.83 -2.53 -6.73
N ALA A 113 19.65 -1.93 -6.70
CA ALA A 113 19.29 -0.74 -7.46
C ALA A 113 18.36 0.18 -6.64
N ALA A 114 18.20 1.42 -7.12
CA ALA A 114 17.23 2.35 -6.55
C ALA A 114 15.79 1.87 -6.81
N VAL A 115 14.90 2.16 -5.86
CA VAL A 115 13.46 1.87 -5.95
C VAL A 115 12.70 3.19 -6.01
N THR A 116 11.65 3.27 -6.81
CA THR A 116 10.75 4.43 -6.82
C THR A 116 9.41 4.03 -6.22
N TYR A 117 9.05 4.64 -5.11
CA TYR A 117 7.72 4.53 -4.53
C TYR A 117 6.81 5.57 -5.16
N VAL A 118 5.61 5.16 -5.56
CA VAL A 118 4.60 6.02 -6.17
C VAL A 118 3.32 5.90 -5.37
N HIS A 119 2.79 7.03 -4.94
CA HIS A 119 1.55 7.13 -4.16
C HIS A 119 0.59 8.02 -4.94
N PHE A 120 -0.69 7.67 -4.95
CA PHE A 120 -1.72 8.52 -5.54
C PHE A 120 -2.94 8.63 -4.63
N LEU A 121 -3.55 9.80 -4.66
CA LEU A 121 -4.73 10.18 -3.87
C LEU A 121 -5.94 10.29 -4.79
N LEU A 122 -7.11 9.88 -4.30
CA LEU A 122 -8.39 10.07 -4.97
C LEU A 122 -9.25 11.10 -4.21
N ASP A 123 -10.54 11.20 -4.46
CA ASP A 123 -11.45 12.06 -3.69
C ASP A 123 -11.72 11.55 -2.26
N GLY A 124 -11.33 10.31 -1.98
CA GLY A 124 -11.41 9.67 -0.67
C GLY A 124 -10.36 8.58 -0.54
N HIS A 125 -10.23 8.00 0.65
CA HIS A 125 -9.48 6.75 0.80
C HIS A 125 -10.27 5.63 0.12
N GLN A 126 -9.64 4.92 -0.80
CA GLN A 126 -10.26 3.86 -1.57
C GLN A 126 -9.43 2.58 -1.54
N ILE A 127 -10.09 1.45 -1.77
CA ILE A 127 -9.44 0.20 -2.13
C ILE A 127 -9.28 0.16 -3.65
N VAL A 128 -8.05 -0.05 -4.12
CA VAL A 128 -7.67 -0.12 -5.53
C VAL A 128 -7.13 -1.50 -5.86
N ARG A 129 -7.05 -1.81 -7.15
CA ARG A 129 -6.47 -3.07 -7.65
C ARG A 129 -5.07 -2.83 -8.21
N ALA A 130 -4.07 -3.49 -7.60
CA ALA A 130 -2.67 -3.44 -7.97
C ALA A 130 -2.16 -4.87 -8.23
N ASP A 131 -1.67 -5.14 -9.44
CA ASP A 131 -1.25 -6.48 -9.87
C ASP A 131 -2.29 -7.59 -9.56
N GLY A 132 -3.57 -7.24 -9.69
CA GLY A 132 -4.71 -8.10 -9.35
C GLY A 132 -5.08 -8.15 -7.87
N ALA A 133 -4.16 -7.81 -6.96
CA ALA A 133 -4.42 -7.75 -5.52
C ALA A 133 -5.15 -6.46 -5.11
N LEU A 134 -5.96 -6.54 -4.05
CA LEU A 134 -6.62 -5.38 -3.47
C LEU A 134 -5.71 -4.71 -2.44
N SER A 135 -5.53 -3.40 -2.58
CA SER A 135 -4.67 -2.60 -1.69
C SER A 135 -5.20 -1.19 -1.54
N GLU A 136 -4.65 -0.42 -0.62
CA GLU A 136 -5.11 0.93 -0.37
C GLU A 136 -4.59 1.95 -1.42
N SER A 137 -5.41 2.96 -1.74
CA SER A 137 -4.92 4.24 -2.28
C SER A 137 -4.18 5.03 -1.19
N PHE A 138 -3.48 6.10 -1.52
CA PHE A 138 -2.78 6.87 -0.49
C PHE A 138 -3.75 7.50 0.52
N PHE A 139 -3.45 7.36 1.82
CA PHE A 139 -4.19 7.98 2.91
C PHE A 139 -3.33 9.04 3.64
N PRO A 140 -3.53 10.34 3.35
CA PRO A 140 -2.69 11.40 3.92
C PRO A 140 -2.89 11.57 5.43
N THR A 141 -4.05 11.20 5.98
CA THR A 141 -4.35 11.38 7.42
C THR A 141 -3.53 10.47 8.34
N ALA A 142 -2.63 9.66 7.78
CA ALA A 142 -1.46 9.15 8.49
C ALA A 142 -0.58 10.25 9.14
N LEU A 143 -0.78 11.52 8.74
CA LEU A 143 -0.03 12.68 9.21
C LEU A 143 -0.65 13.44 10.41
N SER A 144 -1.98 13.47 10.53
CA SER A 144 -2.69 14.44 11.41
C SER A 144 -3.41 13.87 12.63
N LEU A 145 -3.66 12.56 12.72
CA LEU A 145 -4.30 11.97 13.90
C LEU A 145 -3.28 11.16 14.68
N GLY A 146 -3.05 11.51 15.95
CA GLY A 146 -2.06 10.91 16.87
C GLY A 146 -2.19 9.41 17.16
N GLY A 147 -2.94 8.65 16.35
CA GLY A 147 -3.13 7.21 16.42
C GLY A 147 -2.37 6.41 15.36
N VAL A 148 -1.54 7.05 14.54
CA VAL A 148 -0.74 6.38 13.50
C VAL A 148 0.53 5.82 14.11
N ASP A 149 0.84 4.57 13.77
CA ASP A 149 2.06 3.91 14.22
C ASP A 149 3.31 4.75 13.88
N ARG A 150 4.23 4.88 14.84
CA ARG A 150 5.43 5.73 14.73
C ARG A 150 6.27 5.35 13.52
N ALA A 151 6.28 4.07 13.14
CA ALA A 151 6.99 3.58 11.97
C ALA A 151 6.36 4.05 10.65
N ALA A 152 5.03 3.96 10.50
CA ALA A 152 4.31 4.48 9.34
C ALA A 152 4.52 5.98 9.15
N ARG A 153 4.46 6.75 10.23
CA ARG A 153 4.72 8.20 10.20
C ARG A 153 6.16 8.49 9.78
N ALA A 154 7.14 7.80 10.37
CA ALA A 154 8.55 8.00 10.05
C ALA A 154 8.87 7.69 8.58
N GLU A 155 8.37 6.56 8.07
CA GLU A 155 8.54 6.19 6.66
C GLU A 155 7.90 7.23 5.74
N LEU A 156 6.67 7.64 6.01
CA LEU A 156 5.92 8.55 5.15
C LEU A 156 6.55 9.95 5.10
N PHE A 157 6.99 10.52 6.22
CA PHE A 157 7.76 11.78 6.22
C PHE A 157 9.13 11.62 5.60
N THR A 158 9.75 10.46 5.80
CA THR A 158 11.01 10.15 5.12
C THR A 158 10.75 10.18 3.65
N LEU A 159 9.70 9.53 3.13
CA LEU A 159 9.45 9.33 1.72
C LEU A 159 8.88 10.56 1.00
N PHE A 160 8.03 11.35 1.64
CA PHE A 160 7.35 12.45 0.98
C PHE A 160 7.27 13.67 1.92
N PRO A 161 8.38 14.43 2.04
CA PRO A 161 8.45 15.58 2.95
C PRO A 161 7.41 16.67 2.63
N ASP A 162 7.03 16.81 1.36
CA ASP A 162 6.07 17.84 0.90
C ASP A 162 4.61 17.52 1.24
N LEU A 163 4.31 16.33 1.77
CA LEU A 163 2.94 15.98 2.19
C LEU A 163 2.41 16.87 3.32
N ALA A 164 3.28 17.56 4.05
CA ALA A 164 2.87 18.52 5.08
C ALA A 164 1.98 19.65 4.52
N ALA A 165 2.05 19.92 3.21
CA ALA A 165 1.23 20.93 2.54
C ALA A 165 -0.12 20.41 2.02
N LEU A 166 -0.37 19.09 2.03
CA LEU A 166 -1.64 18.53 1.57
C LEU A 166 -2.72 18.70 2.64
N ARG A 167 -3.61 19.66 2.40
CA ARG A 167 -4.83 19.91 3.21
C ARG A 167 -5.90 18.81 3.15
N HIS A 168 -5.68 17.76 2.36
CA HIS A 168 -6.64 16.66 2.18
C HIS A 168 -6.50 15.64 3.31
N ALA A 169 -7.10 15.96 4.47
CA ALA A 169 -7.31 15.00 5.54
C ALA A 169 -8.66 14.32 5.32
N PHE A 170 -8.64 13.05 4.93
CA PHE A 170 -9.85 12.23 4.96
C PHE A 170 -10.14 11.78 6.38
N PRO A 171 -11.39 11.81 6.83
CA PRO A 171 -11.73 11.50 8.22
C PRO A 171 -11.54 10.02 8.55
N GLN A 172 -11.63 9.12 7.55
CA GLN A 172 -11.68 7.68 7.75
C GLN A 172 -11.01 6.92 6.60
N THR A 173 -10.48 5.73 6.90
CA THR A 173 -10.00 4.78 5.91
C THR A 173 -11.18 3.99 5.32
N ALA A 174 -11.12 3.67 4.01
CA ALA A 174 -12.04 2.77 3.31
C ALA A 174 -12.42 1.49 4.08
N ARG A 175 -11.48 0.92 4.83
CA ARG A 175 -11.67 -0.27 5.68
C ARG A 175 -10.91 -0.11 7.00
N PRO A 176 -11.27 -0.87 8.06
CA PRO A 176 -10.52 -0.88 9.31
C PRO A 176 -9.05 -1.28 9.09
N VAL A 177 -8.15 -0.62 9.82
CA VAL A 177 -6.73 -0.96 9.82
C VAL A 177 -6.45 -1.95 10.94
N LEU A 178 -5.97 -3.13 10.58
CA LEU A 178 -5.70 -4.22 11.50
C LEU A 178 -4.26 -4.09 12.04
N ARG A 179 -4.10 -4.13 13.38
CA ARG A 179 -2.80 -3.93 14.03
C ARG A 179 -2.08 -5.27 14.28
N GLY A 180 -0.78 -5.29 14.07
CA GLY A 180 0.06 -6.49 13.94
C GLY A 180 0.26 -7.39 15.18
N ARG A 181 -0.54 -7.28 16.24
CA ARG A 181 -0.54 -8.31 17.30
C ARG A 181 -1.26 -9.59 16.84
N GLU A 182 -2.23 -9.45 15.93
CA GLU A 182 -3.07 -10.54 15.42
C GLU A 182 -2.64 -11.00 14.01
N ALA A 183 -1.94 -10.18 13.23
CA ALA A 183 -1.51 -10.51 11.86
C ALA A 183 -0.48 -11.66 11.76
N ARG A 184 0.27 -11.95 12.85
CA ARG A 184 1.22 -13.09 12.87
C ARG A 184 0.54 -14.46 12.86
N LEU A 185 -0.75 -14.54 13.17
CA LEU A 185 -1.52 -15.79 13.12
C LEU A 185 -1.95 -16.16 11.68
N VAL A 186 -1.73 -15.26 10.72
CA VAL A 186 -2.26 -15.32 9.36
C VAL A 186 -1.19 -15.73 8.32
N ALA A 187 0.08 -15.65 8.69
CA ALA A 187 1.26 -15.77 7.80
C ALA A 187 1.69 -17.23 7.51
#